data_AF-A0A7S3L0W8-F1
#
_entry.id   AF-A0A7S3L0W8-F1
#
_cell.length_a   1.000
_cell.length_b   1.000
_cell.length_c   1.000
_cell.angle_alpha   90.00
_cell.angle_beta   90.00
_cell.angle_gamma   90.00
#
_symmetry.space_group_name_H-M   'P 1'
#
loop_
_entity.id
_entity.type
_entity.pdbx_description
1 polymer ?
#
loop_
_entity_poly.entity_id
_entity_poly.type
_entity_poly.pdbx_seq_one_letter_code
_entity_poly.pdbx_strand_id
1 'polypeptide(L)'
;MKENRHLSRLCRIQILIITTLLLFCSSTVSAFAPLAARTALRQPSRLFYTSGGEGDAAADSRVLWPLGDVPSRETKIVAALEDGNIKQIKSVPIQQQQSAFQPFAVLQSLAKGVQRRWKNFTESLQQQPSMRFRVKLGVAAVSVAAVSSLWVSPRYLTVTLRQWLTQRGFQGIAALGRSIAYGWALLIGYPRMLDKRAQERERKDRDNALERRRHHLRSLASEVARLRHEMAAIDKEMRTFRREIISLKANGMINNNLEEVQEAIGAEMSHLIQLRADTQAALSAARQTWAEVRSKSPPELWEEELLLETAPYV
;
A
#
# COMPACT_ATOMS: atom_id res chain seq x y z
N MET A 1 19.05 -9.88 15.18
CA MET A 1 20.44 -9.65 14.70
C MET A 1 20.66 -9.66 13.17
N LYS A 2 19.73 -10.14 12.32
CA LYS A 2 19.93 -10.16 10.85
C LYS A 2 19.66 -8.81 10.15
N GLU A 3 18.84 -7.93 10.73
CA GLU A 3 18.47 -6.63 10.10
C GLU A 3 19.62 -5.63 9.97
N ASN A 4 20.56 -5.59 10.92
CA ASN A 4 21.67 -4.61 10.87
C ASN A 4 22.62 -4.79 9.68
N ARG A 5 22.67 -5.97 9.05
CA ARG A 5 23.52 -6.19 7.87
C ARG A 5 22.96 -5.56 6.60
N HIS A 6 21.64 -5.40 6.50
CA HIS A 6 21.00 -4.78 5.33
C HIS A 6 21.17 -3.26 5.34
N LEU A 7 21.01 -2.62 6.51
CA LEU A 7 21.25 -1.19 6.70
C LEU A 7 22.71 -0.81 6.40
N SER A 8 23.68 -1.63 6.82
CA SER A 8 25.10 -1.41 6.53
C SER A 8 25.43 -1.42 5.03
N ARG A 9 24.80 -2.33 4.26
CA ARG A 9 25.03 -2.43 2.82
C ARG A 9 24.42 -1.26 2.04
N LEU A 10 23.22 -0.83 2.42
CA LEU A 10 22.57 0.35 1.83
C LEU A 10 23.39 1.62 2.09
N CYS A 11 23.95 1.76 3.29
CA CYS A 11 24.81 2.89 3.65
C CYS A 11 26.10 2.92 2.80
N ARG A 12 26.76 1.76 2.60
CA ARG A 12 27.96 1.67 1.74
C ARG A 12 27.68 2.00 0.26
N ILE A 13 26.53 1.56 -0.26
CA ILE A 13 26.13 1.87 -1.65
C ILE A 13 25.87 3.37 -1.80
N GLN A 14 25.19 4.00 -0.83
CA GLN A 14 24.98 5.45 -0.85
C GLN A 14 26.29 6.22 -0.79
N ILE A 15 27.23 5.83 0.07
CA ILE A 15 28.55 6.46 0.15
C ILE A 15 29.29 6.38 -1.19
N LEU A 16 29.27 5.21 -1.86
CA LEU A 16 29.91 5.01 -3.17
C LEU A 16 29.29 5.86 -4.29
N ILE A 17 27.96 6.03 -4.30
CA ILE A 17 27.28 6.88 -5.26
C ILE A 17 27.63 8.36 -5.02
N ILE A 18 27.67 8.79 -3.76
CA ILE A 18 28.04 10.16 -3.40
C ILE A 18 29.51 10.44 -3.75
N THR A 19 30.42 9.50 -3.49
CA THR A 19 31.84 9.67 -3.83
C THR A 19 32.07 9.71 -5.34
N THR A 20 31.39 8.89 -6.12
CA THR A 20 31.50 8.93 -7.59
C THR A 20 30.92 10.22 -8.18
N LEU A 21 29.80 10.73 -7.64
CA LEU A 21 29.26 12.04 -8.02
C LEU A 21 30.19 13.20 -7.64
N LEU A 22 30.79 13.17 -6.45
CA LEU A 22 31.76 14.19 -6.03
C LEU A 22 33.02 14.18 -6.90
N LEU A 23 33.55 13.00 -7.23
CA LEU A 23 34.70 12.89 -8.15
C LEU A 23 34.37 13.42 -9.54
N PHE A 24 33.13 13.21 -10.02
CA PHE A 24 32.65 13.75 -11.28
C PHE A 24 32.46 15.28 -11.24
N CYS A 25 31.99 15.83 -10.12
CA CYS A 25 31.91 17.28 -9.92
C CYS A 25 33.30 17.93 -9.82
N SER A 26 34.25 17.32 -9.12
CA SER A 26 35.61 17.85 -9.00
C SER A 26 36.37 17.84 -10.34
N SER A 27 36.16 16.81 -11.17
CA SER A 27 36.79 16.75 -12.49
C SER A 27 36.22 17.80 -13.46
N THR A 28 34.91 18.09 -13.37
CA THR A 28 34.30 19.16 -14.16
C THR A 28 34.74 20.54 -13.70
N VAL A 29 34.79 20.83 -12.39
CA VAL A 29 35.26 22.13 -11.88
C VAL A 29 36.72 22.40 -12.24
N SER A 30 37.60 21.39 -12.17
CA SER A 30 39.01 21.52 -12.56
C SER A 30 39.19 21.85 -14.06
N ALA A 31 38.35 21.28 -14.93
CA ALA A 31 38.36 21.59 -16.36
C ALA A 31 37.91 23.03 -16.68
N PHE A 32 37.13 23.67 -15.80
CA PHE A 32 36.62 25.03 -15.99
C PHE A 32 37.46 26.12 -15.28
N ALA A 33 38.32 25.76 -14.32
CA ALA A 33 39.21 26.70 -13.62
C ALA A 33 40.09 27.56 -14.55
N PRO A 34 40.73 27.05 -15.62
CA PRO A 34 41.55 27.88 -16.51
C PRO A 34 40.73 28.80 -17.43
N LEU A 35 39.43 28.55 -17.61
CA LEU A 35 38.52 29.41 -18.38
C LEU A 35 38.05 30.62 -17.56
N ALA A 36 37.83 30.44 -16.25
CA ALA A 36 37.47 31.53 -15.33
C ALA A 36 38.63 32.52 -15.11
N ALA A 37 39.87 32.03 -15.09
CA ALA A 37 41.06 32.88 -14.98
C ALA A 37 41.25 33.81 -16.19
N ARG A 38 40.76 33.43 -17.38
CA ARG A 38 40.82 34.28 -18.59
C ARG A 38 39.72 35.33 -18.67
N THR A 39 38.61 35.16 -17.96
CA THR A 39 37.52 36.16 -17.95
C THR A 39 37.67 37.21 -16.85
N ALA A 40 38.55 37.01 -15.85
CA ALA A 40 38.80 37.95 -14.76
C ALA A 40 39.61 39.21 -15.15
N LEU A 41 40.16 39.29 -16.37
CA LEU A 41 40.90 40.48 -16.87
C LEU A 41 40.05 41.45 -17.70
N ARG A 42 38.75 41.22 -17.86
CA ARG A 42 37.86 42.21 -18.49
C ARG A 42 37.16 43.03 -17.40
N GLN A 43 37.50 44.31 -17.37
CA GLN A 43 36.88 45.31 -16.50
C GLN A 43 35.35 45.28 -16.64
N PRO A 44 34.61 45.40 -15.52
CA PRO A 44 33.15 45.43 -15.55
C PRO A 44 32.66 46.76 -16.12
N SER A 45 32.07 46.72 -17.32
CA SER A 45 31.22 47.79 -17.80
C SER A 45 29.97 47.87 -16.92
N ARG A 46 29.76 49.05 -16.34
CA ARG A 46 28.60 49.43 -15.52
C ARG A 46 27.29 49.02 -16.20
N LEU A 47 26.54 48.13 -15.57
CA LEU A 47 25.16 47.82 -15.89
C LEU A 47 24.25 48.64 -14.98
N PHE A 48 23.56 49.61 -15.57
CA PHE A 48 22.51 50.39 -14.92
C PHE A 48 21.33 49.48 -14.60
N TYR A 49 20.98 49.39 -13.32
CA TYR A 49 19.69 48.86 -12.88
C TYR A 49 18.65 49.98 -13.00
N THR A 50 17.70 49.83 -13.91
CA THR A 50 16.43 50.55 -13.80
C THR A 50 15.47 49.68 -13.00
N SER A 51 15.24 50.12 -11.77
CA SER A 51 14.07 49.81 -10.95
C SER A 51 12.79 50.09 -11.73
N GLY A 52 11.82 49.19 -11.67
CA GLY A 52 10.46 49.44 -12.14
C GLY A 52 9.67 48.15 -12.34
N GLY A 53 8.63 47.95 -11.53
CA GLY A 53 7.62 46.93 -11.80
C GLY A 53 7.01 46.27 -10.57
N GLU A 54 6.49 47.08 -9.66
CA GLU A 54 5.46 46.71 -8.71
C GLU A 54 4.15 46.48 -9.50
N GLY A 55 3.44 45.37 -9.28
CA GLY A 55 2.22 45.08 -10.03
C GLY A 55 1.62 43.71 -9.73
N ASP A 56 0.66 43.71 -8.81
CA ASP A 56 -0.59 42.93 -8.85
C ASP A 56 -0.53 41.40 -8.93
N ALA A 57 -0.56 40.77 -7.75
CA ALA A 57 -0.98 39.39 -7.58
C ALA A 57 -2.32 39.34 -6.82
N ALA A 58 -3.40 39.67 -7.52
CA ALA A 58 -4.77 39.36 -7.12
C ALA A 58 -5.54 38.88 -8.34
N ALA A 59 -5.59 37.55 -8.55
CA ALA A 59 -6.58 36.94 -9.43
C ALA A 59 -6.78 35.47 -9.07
N ASP A 60 -7.98 35.22 -8.57
CA ASP A 60 -8.74 33.98 -8.54
C ASP A 60 -8.32 32.86 -9.51
N SER A 61 -8.30 31.64 -9.00
CA SER A 61 -8.83 30.49 -9.76
C SER A 61 -9.32 29.40 -8.81
N ARG A 62 -10.60 29.53 -8.41
CA ARG A 62 -11.44 28.40 -8.04
C ARG A 62 -11.63 27.53 -9.29
N VAL A 63 -11.05 26.34 -9.30
CA VAL A 63 -11.45 25.28 -10.25
C VAL A 63 -11.92 24.07 -9.45
N LEU A 64 -13.24 24.02 -9.34
CA LEU A 64 -14.05 22.89 -8.92
C LEU A 64 -13.89 21.78 -9.98
N TRP A 65 -13.46 20.59 -9.58
CA TRP A 65 -13.55 19.38 -10.44
C TRP A 65 -14.65 18.47 -9.87
N PRO A 66 -15.62 18.03 -10.67
CA PRO A 66 -16.58 17.02 -10.22
C PRO A 66 -15.94 15.63 -10.24
N LEU A 67 -16.22 14.87 -9.17
CA LEU A 67 -16.01 13.43 -9.07
C LEU A 67 -16.77 12.74 -10.21
N GLY A 68 -16.05 12.06 -11.11
CA GLY A 68 -16.61 11.14 -12.09
C GLY A 68 -16.28 9.71 -11.69
N ASP A 69 -17.33 8.88 -11.61
CA ASP A 69 -17.33 7.49 -11.19
C ASP A 69 -16.51 6.56 -12.10
N VAL A 70 -15.85 5.58 -11.47
CA VAL A 70 -15.10 4.50 -12.13
C VAL A 70 -15.95 3.22 -12.08
N PRO A 71 -16.34 2.62 -13.22
CA PRO A 71 -16.98 1.31 -13.19
C PRO A 71 -15.94 0.20 -12.93
N SER A 72 -16.31 -0.60 -11.93
CA SER A 72 -15.64 -1.81 -11.46
C SER A 72 -15.48 -2.85 -12.56
N ARG A 73 -14.24 -3.33 -12.79
CA ARG A 73 -13.97 -4.51 -13.63
C ARG A 73 -14.06 -5.76 -12.76
N GLU A 74 -15.14 -6.51 -12.94
CA GLU A 74 -15.24 -7.90 -12.51
C GLU A 74 -14.28 -8.76 -13.34
N THR A 75 -13.26 -9.34 -12.69
CA THR A 75 -12.50 -10.45 -13.26
C THR A 75 -13.09 -11.76 -12.73
N LYS A 76 -13.93 -12.39 -13.56
CA LYS A 76 -14.29 -13.81 -13.42
C LYS A 76 -13.04 -14.65 -13.67
N ILE A 77 -12.54 -15.27 -12.61
CA ILE A 77 -11.65 -16.42 -12.67
C ILE A 77 -12.56 -17.63 -12.80
N VAL A 78 -12.65 -18.21 -14.00
CA VAL A 78 -13.19 -19.56 -14.21
C VAL A 78 -12.02 -20.43 -14.61
N ALA A 79 -11.75 -21.41 -13.76
CA ALA A 79 -10.85 -22.51 -13.99
C ALA A 79 -11.47 -23.51 -14.98
N ALA A 80 -10.70 -23.90 -15.98
CA ALA A 80 -10.78 -25.16 -16.71
C ALA A 80 -9.32 -25.62 -16.79
N LEU A 81 -8.87 -26.64 -16.05
CA LEU A 81 -9.20 -28.05 -16.13
C LEU A 81 -9.09 -28.57 -17.57
N GLU A 82 -7.86 -28.73 -18.04
CA GLU A 82 -7.52 -29.59 -19.16
C GLU A 82 -6.51 -30.65 -18.68
N ASP A 83 -7.06 -31.84 -18.48
CA ASP A 83 -6.33 -33.11 -18.48
C ASP A 83 -5.65 -33.30 -19.85
N GLY A 84 -4.35 -33.57 -19.81
CA GLY A 84 -3.53 -33.65 -21.03
C GLY A 84 -2.32 -34.55 -20.86
N ASN A 85 -2.60 -35.82 -20.58
CA ASN A 85 -1.69 -36.96 -20.62
C ASN A 85 -0.85 -37.00 -21.92
N ILE A 86 0.44 -36.63 -21.86
CA ILE A 86 1.39 -36.89 -22.96
C ILE A 86 2.58 -37.70 -22.46
N LYS A 87 2.53 -38.94 -22.94
CA LYS A 87 3.47 -40.05 -22.92
C LYS A 87 4.95 -39.66 -22.97
N GLN A 88 5.69 -40.39 -22.13
CA GLN A 88 7.14 -40.59 -22.20
C GLN A 88 7.60 -40.93 -23.62
N ILE A 89 8.46 -40.10 -24.19
CA ILE A 89 9.39 -40.53 -25.24
C ILE A 89 10.78 -40.51 -24.63
N LYS A 90 11.28 -41.72 -24.38
CA LYS A 90 12.62 -42.06 -23.93
C LYS A 90 13.56 -41.89 -25.12
N SER A 91 14.18 -40.73 -25.27
CA SER A 91 15.23 -40.51 -26.28
C SER A 91 16.62 -40.83 -25.70
N VAL A 92 17.30 -41.72 -26.43
CA VAL A 92 18.64 -42.27 -26.24
C VAL A 92 19.71 -41.17 -26.15
N PRO A 93 20.72 -41.28 -25.26
CA PRO A 93 21.84 -40.36 -25.25
C PRO A 93 22.84 -40.74 -26.35
N ILE A 94 22.95 -39.88 -27.37
CA ILE A 94 24.11 -39.85 -28.27
C ILE A 94 25.19 -39.02 -27.57
N GLN A 95 26.19 -39.70 -27.02
CA GLN A 95 27.45 -39.08 -26.64
C GLN A 95 28.15 -38.62 -27.93
N GLN A 96 28.10 -37.32 -28.20
CA GLN A 96 29.00 -36.70 -29.16
C GLN A 96 29.92 -35.74 -28.41
N GLN A 97 31.13 -36.24 -28.22
CA GLN A 97 32.28 -35.61 -27.62
C GLN A 97 32.76 -34.49 -28.57
N GLN A 98 32.32 -33.25 -28.32
CA GLN A 98 32.91 -32.06 -28.93
C GLN A 98 33.38 -31.12 -27.81
N SER A 99 34.63 -31.32 -27.42
CA SER A 99 35.44 -30.37 -26.67
C SER A 99 35.74 -29.17 -27.57
N ALA A 100 34.86 -28.19 -27.59
CA ALA A 100 35.14 -26.87 -28.14
C ALA A 100 34.65 -25.81 -27.14
N PHE A 101 35.57 -24.95 -26.71
CA PHE A 101 35.34 -23.82 -25.82
C PHE A 101 34.07 -23.03 -26.22
N GLN A 102 33.04 -23.10 -25.37
CA GLN A 102 31.78 -22.37 -25.55
C GLN A 102 31.72 -21.22 -24.51
N PRO A 103 32.33 -20.05 -24.78
CA PRO A 103 32.21 -18.88 -23.90
C PRO A 103 30.74 -18.44 -23.68
N PHE A 104 29.84 -18.87 -24.55
CA PHE A 104 28.40 -18.60 -24.46
C PHE A 104 27.71 -19.27 -23.25
N ALA A 105 28.15 -20.47 -22.84
CA ALA A 105 27.54 -21.17 -21.69
C ALA A 105 27.81 -20.44 -20.36
N VAL A 106 29.00 -19.83 -20.24
CA VAL A 106 29.38 -19.04 -19.07
C VAL A 106 28.59 -17.74 -19.00
N LEU A 107 28.34 -17.08 -20.15
CA LEU A 107 27.52 -15.87 -20.20
C LEU A 107 26.05 -16.13 -19.86
N GLN A 108 25.48 -17.25 -20.32
CA GLN A 108 24.09 -17.60 -20.00
C GLN A 108 23.91 -17.94 -18.51
N SER A 109 24.89 -18.58 -17.86
CA SER A 109 24.80 -18.88 -16.43
C SER A 109 24.92 -17.62 -15.56
N LEU A 110 25.81 -16.69 -15.94
CA LEU A 110 25.92 -15.36 -15.32
C LEU A 110 24.64 -14.53 -15.50
N ALA A 111 24.05 -14.51 -16.69
CA ALA A 111 22.81 -13.78 -16.96
C ALA A 111 21.65 -14.30 -16.09
N LYS A 112 21.49 -15.63 -15.97
CA LYS A 112 20.48 -16.25 -15.08
C LYS A 112 20.73 -15.91 -13.61
N GLY A 113 22.00 -15.89 -13.19
CA GLY A 113 22.40 -15.50 -11.84
C GLY A 113 22.05 -14.04 -11.51
N VAL A 114 22.36 -13.12 -12.43
CA VAL A 114 22.04 -11.69 -12.31
C VAL A 114 20.52 -11.48 -12.29
N GLN A 115 19.77 -12.16 -13.15
CA GLN A 115 18.32 -12.04 -13.22
C GLN A 115 17.63 -12.50 -11.92
N ARG A 116 18.05 -13.62 -11.33
CA ARG A 116 17.52 -14.06 -10.02
C ARG A 116 17.85 -13.06 -8.91
N ARG A 117 19.08 -12.52 -8.90
CA ARG A 117 19.49 -11.51 -7.92
C ARG A 117 18.70 -10.21 -8.06
N TRP A 118 18.43 -9.80 -9.30
CA TRP A 118 17.59 -8.64 -9.62
C TRP A 118 16.16 -8.86 -9.16
N LYS A 119 15.57 -10.02 -9.43
CA LYS A 119 14.20 -10.35 -8.99
C LYS A 119 14.05 -10.25 -7.46
N ASN A 120 14.95 -10.90 -6.71
CA ASN A 120 14.93 -10.87 -5.25
C ASN A 120 15.16 -9.44 -4.71
N PHE A 121 16.02 -8.66 -5.37
CA PHE A 121 16.24 -7.25 -5.00
C PHE A 121 14.99 -6.41 -5.24
N THR A 122 14.33 -6.57 -6.38
CA THR A 122 13.08 -5.86 -6.70
C THR A 122 11.94 -6.24 -5.76
N GLU A 123 11.82 -7.50 -5.36
CA GLU A 123 10.84 -7.96 -4.37
C GLU A 123 11.14 -7.38 -2.97
N SER A 124 12.42 -7.29 -2.56
CA SER A 124 12.78 -6.64 -1.28
C SER A 124 12.48 -5.13 -1.28
N LEU A 125 12.57 -4.48 -2.44
CA LEU A 125 12.29 -3.05 -2.62
C LEU A 125 10.80 -2.76 -2.83
N GLN A 126 9.96 -3.79 -3.00
CA GLN A 126 8.52 -3.60 -3.20
C GLN A 126 7.81 -3.05 -1.97
N GLN A 127 8.40 -3.10 -0.78
CA GLN A 127 7.73 -2.70 0.45
C GLN A 127 7.59 -1.18 0.64
N GLN A 128 8.37 -0.34 -0.05
CA GLN A 128 8.22 1.12 0.06
C GLN A 128 7.97 1.79 -1.31
N PRO A 129 6.85 2.53 -1.46
CA PRO A 129 6.50 3.18 -2.73
C PRO A 129 7.54 4.23 -3.15
N SER A 130 8.21 4.90 -2.22
CA SER A 130 9.30 5.84 -2.52
C SER A 130 10.52 5.14 -3.13
N MET A 131 10.86 3.94 -2.69
CA MET A 131 11.97 3.18 -3.29
C MET A 131 11.65 2.77 -4.73
N ARG A 132 10.41 2.38 -5.02
CA ARG A 132 9.99 2.08 -6.41
C ARG A 132 10.16 3.30 -7.31
N PHE A 133 9.79 4.49 -6.83
CA PHE A 133 9.98 5.73 -7.59
C PHE A 133 11.47 6.00 -7.83
N ARG A 134 12.33 5.89 -6.81
CA ARG A 134 13.78 6.12 -6.94
C ARG A 134 14.44 5.14 -7.89
N VAL A 135 14.04 3.86 -7.85
CA VAL A 135 14.57 2.84 -8.77
C VAL A 135 14.12 3.12 -10.19
N LYS A 136 12.84 3.44 -10.42
CA LYS A 136 12.34 3.81 -11.76
C LYS A 136 13.04 5.05 -12.30
N LEU A 137 13.24 6.06 -11.46
CA LEU A 137 13.95 7.28 -11.83
C LEU A 137 15.42 6.99 -12.14
N GLY A 138 16.08 6.16 -11.33
CA GLY A 138 17.46 5.72 -11.57
C GLY A 138 17.59 4.91 -12.86
N VAL A 139 16.70 3.97 -13.11
CA VAL A 139 16.67 3.18 -14.36
C VAL A 139 16.41 4.09 -15.56
N ALA A 140 15.48 5.04 -15.46
CA ALA A 140 15.21 6.02 -16.51
C ALA A 140 16.42 6.92 -16.77
N ALA A 141 17.11 7.38 -15.72
CA ALA A 141 18.32 8.18 -15.85
C ALA A 141 19.45 7.38 -16.53
N VAL A 142 19.63 6.12 -16.14
CA VAL A 142 20.63 5.22 -16.75
C VAL A 142 20.29 4.88 -18.19
N SER A 143 19.02 4.65 -18.53
CA SER A 143 18.63 4.36 -19.90
C SER A 143 18.77 5.59 -20.80
N VAL A 144 18.39 6.78 -20.33
CA VAL A 144 18.66 8.04 -21.05
C VAL A 144 20.16 8.25 -21.24
N ALA A 145 20.97 8.02 -20.20
CA ALA A 145 22.43 8.11 -20.30
C ALA A 145 23.00 7.10 -21.32
N ALA A 146 22.56 5.84 -21.27
CA ALA A 146 22.99 4.79 -22.19
C ALA A 146 22.61 5.10 -23.64
N VAL A 147 21.37 5.50 -23.90
CA VAL A 147 20.90 5.88 -25.24
C VAL A 147 21.65 7.12 -25.74
N SER A 148 21.87 8.12 -24.88
CA SER A 148 22.65 9.30 -25.24
C SER A 148 24.11 8.97 -25.57
N SER A 149 24.72 7.99 -24.88
CA SER A 149 26.09 7.55 -25.17
C SER A 149 26.24 6.79 -26.49
N LEU A 150 25.16 6.15 -26.95
CA LEU A 150 25.11 5.43 -28.24
C LEU A 150 24.92 6.37 -29.42
N TRP A 151 24.20 7.49 -29.23
CA TRP A 151 23.82 8.39 -30.32
C TRP A 151 24.64 9.69 -30.37
N VAL A 152 25.23 10.09 -29.26
CA VAL A 152 25.98 11.36 -29.16
C VAL A 152 27.40 11.03 -28.75
N SER A 153 28.33 11.12 -29.70
CA SER A 153 29.76 11.05 -29.36
C SER A 153 30.05 12.12 -28.29
N PRO A 154 30.76 11.81 -27.19
CA PRO A 154 31.01 12.75 -26.09
C PRO A 154 31.56 14.11 -26.54
N ARG A 155 32.23 14.12 -27.70
CA ARG A 155 32.74 15.32 -28.36
C ARG A 155 31.65 16.26 -28.87
N TYR A 156 30.53 15.76 -29.38
CA TYR A 156 29.43 16.60 -29.84
C TYR A 156 28.70 17.30 -28.69
N LEU A 157 28.56 16.62 -27.56
CA LEU A 157 27.91 17.18 -26.37
C LEU A 157 28.75 18.31 -25.77
N THR A 158 30.08 18.15 -25.69
CA THR A 158 30.97 19.22 -25.22
C THR A 158 31.03 20.41 -26.18
N VAL A 159 31.00 20.17 -27.50
CA VAL A 159 31.01 21.26 -28.51
C VAL A 159 29.70 22.05 -28.46
N THR A 160 28.54 21.39 -28.46
CA THR A 160 27.23 22.06 -28.39
C THR A 160 27.02 22.79 -27.07
N LEU A 161 27.42 22.19 -25.94
CA LEU A 161 27.33 22.82 -24.63
C LEU A 161 28.25 24.03 -24.52
N ARG A 162 29.46 23.95 -25.10
CA ARG A 162 30.37 25.10 -25.19
C ARG A 162 29.80 26.21 -26.06
N GLN A 163 29.24 25.88 -27.23
CA GLN A 163 28.65 26.85 -28.15
C GLN A 163 27.44 27.55 -27.54
N TRP A 164 26.61 26.79 -26.82
CA TRP A 164 25.47 27.32 -26.06
C TRP A 164 25.92 28.23 -24.91
N LEU A 165 26.94 27.84 -24.15
CA LEU A 165 27.54 28.66 -23.09
C LEU A 165 28.14 29.97 -23.64
N THR A 166 28.80 29.91 -24.80
CA THR A 166 29.35 31.11 -25.43
C THR A 166 28.28 32.06 -25.97
N GLN A 167 27.13 31.53 -26.43
CA GLN A 167 26.04 32.36 -26.95
C GLN A 167 25.19 33.03 -25.85
N ARG A 168 24.97 32.35 -24.71
CA ARG A 168 24.11 32.88 -23.63
C ARG A 168 24.87 33.52 -22.47
N GLY A 169 26.18 33.34 -22.38
CA GLY A 169 27.02 33.90 -21.30
C GLY A 169 26.53 33.50 -19.91
N PHE A 170 26.62 34.42 -18.95
CA PHE A 170 26.31 34.18 -17.53
C PHE A 170 24.84 33.77 -17.28
N GLN A 171 23.91 34.23 -18.14
CA GLN A 171 22.48 33.87 -18.03
C GLN A 171 22.24 32.39 -18.35
N GLY A 172 23.02 31.80 -19.26
CA GLY A 172 22.97 30.37 -19.57
C GLY A 172 23.39 29.51 -18.37
N ILE A 173 24.48 29.90 -17.70
CA ILE A 173 24.97 29.21 -16.49
C ILE A 173 23.94 29.30 -15.37
N ALA A 174 23.34 30.47 -15.16
CA ALA A 174 22.30 30.65 -14.13
C ALA A 174 21.05 29.80 -14.40
N ALA A 175 20.60 29.72 -15.67
CA ALA A 175 19.47 28.89 -16.05
C ALA A 175 19.75 27.39 -15.81
N LEU A 176 20.97 26.94 -16.10
CA LEU A 176 21.40 25.56 -15.89
C LEU A 176 21.54 25.23 -14.39
N GLY A 177 22.02 26.18 -13.58
CA GLY A 177 22.02 26.06 -12.12
C GLY A 177 20.61 25.89 -11.54
N ARG A 178 19.62 26.65 -12.05
CA ARG A 178 18.22 26.51 -11.62
C ARG A 178 17.61 25.18 -12.03
N SER A 179 17.85 24.70 -13.26
CA SER A 179 17.30 23.42 -13.71
C SER A 179 17.87 22.25 -12.88
N ILE A 180 19.15 22.28 -12.53
CA ILE A 180 19.76 21.32 -11.61
C ILE A 180 19.14 21.44 -10.21
N ALA A 181 18.95 22.65 -9.70
CA ALA A 181 18.34 22.86 -8.39
C ALA A 181 16.89 22.33 -8.34
N TYR A 182 16.07 22.58 -9.37
CA TYR A 182 14.73 22.01 -9.46
C TYR A 182 14.76 20.49 -9.59
N GLY A 183 15.66 19.94 -10.42
CA GLY A 183 15.85 18.50 -10.54
C GLY A 183 16.21 17.86 -9.20
N TRP A 184 17.10 18.50 -8.44
CA TRP A 184 17.50 18.07 -7.10
C TRP A 184 16.35 18.17 -6.08
N ALA A 185 15.61 19.28 -6.10
CA ALA A 185 14.43 19.47 -5.25
C ALA A 185 13.34 18.41 -5.55
N LEU A 186 13.13 18.07 -6.82
CA LEU A 186 12.26 16.97 -7.23
C LEU A 186 12.81 15.62 -6.73
N LEU A 187 14.11 15.39 -6.83
CA LEU A 187 14.73 14.13 -6.44
C LEU A 187 14.72 13.89 -4.92
N ILE A 188 14.83 14.94 -4.11
CA ILE A 188 14.79 14.84 -2.64
C ILE A 188 13.37 15.03 -2.07
N GLY A 189 12.65 16.03 -2.55
CA GLY A 189 11.36 16.44 -2.00
C GLY A 189 10.22 15.51 -2.41
N TYR A 190 10.21 15.06 -3.67
CA TYR A 190 9.11 14.24 -4.17
C TYR A 190 8.98 12.88 -3.46
N PRO A 191 10.07 12.14 -3.18
CA PRO A 191 9.98 10.90 -2.41
C PRO A 191 9.37 11.11 -1.02
N ARG A 192 9.74 12.20 -0.32
CA ARG A 192 9.19 12.51 1.00
C ARG A 192 7.70 12.80 0.96
N MET A 193 7.23 13.49 -0.08
CA MET A 193 5.80 13.74 -0.27
C MET A 193 5.04 12.44 -0.57
N LEU A 194 5.62 11.54 -1.37
CA LEU A 194 5.05 10.21 -1.63
C LEU A 194 5.00 9.35 -0.37
N ASP A 195 6.04 9.37 0.45
CA ASP A 195 6.06 8.65 1.73
C ASP A 195 4.99 9.18 2.69
N LYS A 196 4.82 10.50 2.78
CA LYS A 196 3.74 11.12 3.59
C LYS A 196 2.36 10.66 3.12
N ARG A 197 2.09 10.70 1.82
CA ARG A 197 0.80 10.24 1.26
C ARG A 197 0.58 8.74 1.44
N ALA A 198 1.65 7.94 1.38
CA ALA A 198 1.56 6.51 1.64
C ALA A 198 1.23 6.23 3.11
N GLN A 199 1.91 6.90 4.04
CA GLN A 199 1.61 6.82 5.47
C GLN A 199 0.20 7.31 5.79
N GLU A 200 -0.27 8.36 5.14
CA GLU A 200 -1.63 8.87 5.31
C GLU A 200 -2.68 7.86 4.83
N ARG A 201 -2.45 7.17 3.70
CA ARG A 201 -3.30 6.07 3.25
C ARG A 201 -3.27 4.90 4.23
N GLU A 202 -2.10 4.51 4.73
CA GLU A 202 -2.00 3.45 5.73
C GLU A 202 -2.75 3.79 7.02
N ARG A 203 -2.68 5.04 7.47
CA ARG A 203 -3.48 5.51 8.62
C ARG A 203 -4.96 5.43 8.30
N LYS A 204 -5.39 5.97 7.16
CA LYS A 204 -6.79 5.90 6.72
C LYS A 204 -7.30 4.46 6.57
N ASP A 205 -6.46 3.54 6.08
CA ASP A 205 -6.82 2.12 5.95
C ASP A 205 -6.93 1.45 7.32
N ARG A 206 -6.08 1.82 8.28
CA ARG A 206 -6.22 1.40 9.68
C ARG A 206 -7.51 1.95 10.29
N ASP A 207 -7.80 3.23 10.11
CA ASP A 207 -9.01 3.89 10.62
C ASP A 207 -10.27 3.24 10.03
N ASN A 208 -10.32 3.05 8.71
CA ASN A 208 -11.39 2.32 8.02
C ASN A 208 -11.56 0.89 8.54
N ALA A 209 -10.46 0.19 8.84
CA ALA A 209 -10.51 -1.16 9.41
C ALA A 209 -11.06 -1.16 10.84
N LEU A 210 -10.72 -0.14 11.64
CA LEU A 210 -11.29 0.06 12.98
C LEU A 210 -12.77 0.39 12.91
N GLU A 211 -13.19 1.27 12.01
CA GLU A 211 -14.61 1.59 11.77
C GLU A 211 -15.43 0.36 11.41
N ARG A 212 -14.93 -0.48 10.48
CA ARG A 212 -15.59 -1.75 10.12
C ARG A 212 -15.73 -2.68 11.33
N ARG A 213 -14.70 -2.76 12.18
CA ARG A 213 -14.75 -3.56 13.41
C ARG A 213 -15.76 -2.99 14.41
N ARG A 214 -15.79 -1.66 14.61
CA ARG A 214 -16.78 -0.99 15.47
C ARG A 214 -18.20 -1.27 14.98
N HIS A 215 -18.43 -1.17 13.67
CA HIS A 215 -19.73 -1.48 13.08
C HIS A 215 -20.12 -2.95 13.32
N HIS A 216 -19.19 -3.88 13.12
CA HIS A 216 -19.43 -5.30 13.39
C HIS A 216 -19.75 -5.57 14.87
N LEU A 217 -19.02 -4.94 15.79
CA LEU A 217 -19.30 -5.06 17.24
C LEU A 217 -20.66 -4.48 17.64
N ARG A 218 -21.08 -3.36 17.04
CA ARG A 218 -22.43 -2.79 17.24
C ARG A 218 -23.52 -3.73 16.72
N SER A 219 -23.31 -4.36 15.55
CA SER A 219 -24.22 -5.39 15.02
C SER A 219 -24.35 -6.56 15.98
N LEU A 220 -23.23 -7.15 16.41
CA LEU A 220 -23.23 -8.25 17.37
C LEU A 220 -23.90 -7.88 18.70
N ALA A 221 -23.67 -6.68 19.21
CA ALA A 221 -24.35 -6.20 20.42
C ALA A 221 -25.87 -6.11 20.24
N SER A 222 -26.33 -5.62 19.08
CA SER A 222 -27.76 -5.57 18.75
C SER A 222 -28.39 -6.97 18.59
N GLU A 223 -27.66 -7.92 18.00
CA GLU A 223 -28.08 -9.31 17.86
C GLU A 223 -28.21 -9.99 19.23
N VAL A 224 -27.25 -9.78 20.13
CA VAL A 224 -27.31 -10.32 21.51
C VAL A 224 -28.49 -9.72 22.27
N ALA A 225 -28.77 -8.42 22.10
CA ALA A 225 -29.94 -7.78 22.71
C ALA A 225 -31.25 -8.38 22.17
N ARG A 226 -31.35 -8.57 20.85
CA ARG A 226 -32.50 -9.23 20.21
C ARG A 226 -32.71 -10.65 20.71
N LEU A 227 -31.65 -11.48 20.74
CA LEU A 227 -31.72 -12.86 21.23
C LEU A 227 -32.15 -12.94 22.70
N ARG A 228 -31.73 -11.98 23.54
CA ARG A 228 -32.21 -11.89 24.93
C ARG A 228 -33.71 -11.60 25.01
N HIS A 229 -34.22 -10.72 24.15
CA HIS A 229 -35.65 -10.44 24.08
C HIS A 229 -36.45 -11.65 23.59
N GLU A 230 -35.97 -12.35 22.57
CA GLU A 230 -36.59 -13.60 22.08
C GLU A 230 -36.62 -14.67 23.17
N MET A 231 -35.52 -14.87 23.90
CA MET A 231 -35.45 -15.80 25.03
C MET A 231 -36.44 -15.42 26.15
N ALA A 232 -36.57 -14.12 26.47
CA ALA A 232 -37.54 -13.65 27.46
C ALA A 232 -39.00 -13.83 27.01
N ALA A 233 -39.27 -13.69 25.70
CA ALA A 233 -40.58 -13.96 25.12
C ALA A 233 -40.94 -15.45 25.21
N ILE A 234 -40.01 -16.34 24.84
CA ILE A 234 -40.17 -17.80 24.98
C ILE A 234 -40.43 -18.17 26.45
N ASP A 235 -39.66 -17.62 27.39
CA ASP A 235 -39.87 -17.88 28.82
C ASP A 235 -41.27 -17.41 29.30
N LYS A 236 -41.81 -16.34 28.72
CA LYS A 236 -43.18 -15.85 29.01
C LYS A 236 -44.23 -16.80 28.44
N GLU A 237 -44.07 -17.26 27.21
CA GLU A 237 -44.96 -18.24 26.56
C GLU A 237 -44.97 -19.57 27.31
N MET A 238 -43.80 -20.09 27.70
CA MET A 238 -43.72 -21.30 28.54
C MET A 238 -44.49 -21.14 29.86
N ARG A 239 -44.49 -19.95 30.47
CA ARG A 239 -45.27 -19.67 31.69
C ARG A 239 -46.77 -19.53 31.42
N THR A 240 -47.18 -19.02 30.26
CA THR A 240 -48.61 -18.97 29.90
C THR A 240 -49.13 -20.37 29.61
N PHE A 241 -48.41 -21.18 28.82
CA PHE A 241 -48.78 -22.58 28.57
C PHE A 241 -48.87 -23.38 29.86
N ARG A 242 -47.91 -23.25 30.77
CA ARG A 242 -47.99 -23.91 32.09
C ARG A 242 -49.24 -23.52 32.87
N ARG A 243 -49.65 -22.26 32.83
CA ARG A 243 -50.88 -21.79 33.50
C ARG A 243 -52.13 -22.33 32.81
N GLU A 244 -52.12 -22.38 31.49
CA GLU A 244 -53.21 -22.95 30.70
C GLU A 244 -53.40 -24.43 30.99
N ILE A 245 -52.33 -25.23 31.04
CA ILE A 245 -52.35 -26.64 31.45
C ILE A 245 -52.98 -26.79 32.83
N ILE A 246 -52.57 -25.97 33.81
CA ILE A 246 -53.12 -25.99 35.17
C ILE A 246 -54.62 -25.66 35.14
N SER A 247 -55.03 -24.67 34.35
CA SER A 247 -56.44 -24.28 34.22
C SER A 247 -57.31 -25.34 33.55
N LEU A 248 -56.83 -25.97 32.47
CA LEU A 248 -57.51 -27.08 31.79
C LEU A 248 -57.65 -28.28 32.74
N LYS A 249 -56.60 -28.56 33.52
CA LYS A 249 -56.62 -29.62 34.53
C LYS A 249 -57.63 -29.32 35.65
N ALA A 250 -57.77 -28.06 36.07
CA ALA A 250 -58.72 -27.65 37.10
C ALA A 250 -60.19 -27.69 36.62
N ASN A 251 -60.43 -27.40 35.33
CA ASN A 251 -61.78 -27.35 34.75
C ASN A 251 -62.41 -28.72 34.46
N GLY A 252 -61.69 -29.82 34.66
CA GLY A 252 -62.28 -31.17 34.56
C GLY A 252 -62.88 -31.48 33.18
N MET A 253 -62.31 -30.97 32.09
CA MET A 253 -62.69 -31.45 30.75
C MET A 253 -62.25 -32.91 30.59
N ILE A 254 -63.21 -33.80 30.78
CA ILE A 254 -63.07 -35.24 31.03
C ILE A 254 -62.80 -36.03 29.73
N ASN A 255 -61.66 -36.71 29.77
CA ASN A 255 -61.27 -38.02 29.26
C ASN A 255 -60.95 -38.27 27.78
N ASN A 256 -61.72 -37.83 26.79
CA ASN A 256 -61.42 -38.25 25.40
C ASN A 256 -60.57 -37.22 24.61
N ASN A 257 -60.82 -35.93 24.78
CA ASN A 257 -60.03 -34.88 24.11
C ASN A 257 -58.84 -34.42 24.97
N LEU A 258 -58.76 -34.88 26.22
CA LEU A 258 -57.71 -34.46 27.16
C LEU A 258 -56.36 -35.04 26.78
N GLU A 259 -56.32 -36.29 26.31
CA GLU A 259 -55.07 -36.95 25.89
C GLU A 259 -54.48 -36.29 24.65
N GLU A 260 -55.30 -36.01 23.63
CA GLU A 260 -54.88 -35.28 22.43
C GLU A 260 -54.40 -33.86 22.74
N VAL A 261 -55.11 -33.13 23.61
CA VAL A 261 -54.70 -31.78 24.03
C VAL A 261 -53.42 -31.84 24.87
N GLN A 262 -53.25 -32.83 25.73
CA GLN A 262 -52.01 -33.03 26.49
C GLN A 262 -50.83 -33.40 25.60
N GLU A 263 -51.04 -34.23 24.60
CA GLU A 263 -50.01 -34.59 23.61
C GLU A 263 -49.61 -33.38 22.77
N ALA A 264 -50.57 -32.60 22.27
CA ALA A 264 -50.32 -31.37 21.53
C ALA A 264 -49.55 -30.34 22.37
N ILE A 265 -49.95 -30.13 23.64
CA ILE A 265 -49.25 -29.23 24.55
C ILE A 265 -47.85 -29.77 24.89
N GLY A 266 -47.70 -31.09 25.04
CA GLY A 266 -46.42 -31.75 25.25
C GLY A 266 -45.46 -31.52 24.08
N ALA A 267 -45.97 -31.65 22.85
CA ALA A 267 -45.23 -31.38 21.62
C ALA A 267 -44.82 -29.91 21.53
N GLU A 268 -45.73 -28.97 21.78
CA GLU A 268 -45.43 -27.53 21.79
C GLU A 268 -44.41 -27.15 22.88
N MET A 269 -44.54 -27.68 24.09
CA MET A 269 -43.55 -27.45 25.15
C MET A 269 -42.17 -28.03 24.80
N SER A 270 -42.13 -29.21 24.16
CA SER A 270 -40.88 -29.79 23.66
C SER A 270 -40.24 -28.89 22.60
N HIS A 271 -41.04 -28.38 21.66
CA HIS A 271 -40.60 -27.43 20.65
C HIS A 271 -40.07 -26.11 21.26
N LEU A 272 -40.75 -25.53 22.24
CA LEU A 272 -40.29 -24.35 22.97
C LEU A 272 -38.98 -24.60 23.75
N ILE A 273 -38.81 -25.79 24.34
CA ILE A 273 -37.56 -26.18 25.00
C ILE A 273 -36.42 -26.25 23.98
N GLN A 274 -36.67 -26.80 22.79
CA GLN A 274 -35.68 -26.86 21.71
C GLN A 274 -35.30 -25.45 21.23
N LEU A 275 -36.29 -24.57 20.96
CA LEU A 275 -36.04 -23.18 20.60
C LEU A 275 -35.24 -22.43 21.67
N ARG A 276 -35.51 -22.68 22.95
CA ARG A 276 -34.74 -22.11 24.07
C ARG A 276 -33.29 -22.60 24.08
N ALA A 277 -33.06 -23.89 23.82
CA ALA A 277 -31.71 -24.45 23.72
C ALA A 277 -30.95 -23.85 22.54
N ASP A 278 -31.58 -23.72 21.38
CA ASP A 278 -30.98 -23.17 20.16
C ASP A 278 -30.65 -21.67 20.32
N THR A 279 -31.56 -20.89 20.91
CA THR A 279 -31.32 -19.47 21.21
C THR A 279 -30.21 -19.27 22.25
N GLN A 280 -30.16 -20.13 23.28
CA GLN A 280 -29.08 -20.12 24.26
C GLN A 280 -27.73 -20.46 23.62
N ALA A 281 -27.69 -21.45 22.73
CA ALA A 281 -26.51 -21.81 21.95
C ALA A 281 -26.04 -20.65 21.08
N ALA A 282 -26.95 -20.04 20.30
CA ALA A 282 -26.66 -18.87 19.47
C ALA A 282 -26.12 -17.70 20.29
N LEU A 283 -26.70 -17.44 21.46
CA LEU A 283 -26.26 -16.38 22.37
C LEU A 283 -24.86 -16.67 22.94
N SER A 284 -24.56 -17.92 23.30
CA SER A 284 -23.22 -18.32 23.74
C SER A 284 -22.17 -18.14 22.64
N ALA A 285 -22.50 -18.51 21.39
CA ALA A 285 -21.64 -18.34 20.24
C ALA A 285 -21.38 -16.85 19.97
N ALA A 286 -22.42 -16.02 20.01
CA ALA A 286 -22.31 -14.57 19.85
C ALA A 286 -21.43 -13.91 20.93
N ARG A 287 -21.48 -14.41 22.18
CA ARG A 287 -20.59 -13.95 23.26
C ARG A 287 -19.13 -14.36 23.02
N GLN A 288 -18.90 -15.57 22.52
CA GLN A 288 -17.55 -16.06 22.19
C GLN A 288 -16.94 -15.27 21.03
N THR A 289 -17.70 -15.04 19.96
CA THR A 289 -17.25 -14.22 18.83
C THR A 289 -16.96 -12.79 19.26
N TRP A 290 -17.81 -12.21 20.12
CA TRP A 290 -17.55 -10.89 20.69
C TRP A 290 -16.27 -10.85 21.53
N ALA A 291 -16.04 -11.85 22.38
CA ALA A 291 -14.82 -11.97 23.18
C ALA A 291 -13.56 -12.13 22.31
N GLU A 292 -13.65 -12.91 21.23
CA GLU A 292 -12.55 -13.11 20.27
C GLU A 292 -12.24 -11.83 19.48
N VAL A 293 -13.26 -11.11 19.00
CA VAL A 293 -13.07 -9.83 18.32
C VAL A 293 -12.48 -8.80 19.28
N ARG A 294 -12.93 -8.81 20.55
CA ARG A 294 -12.41 -7.91 21.59
C ARG A 294 -10.95 -8.20 21.92
N SER A 295 -10.55 -9.46 22.07
CA SER A 295 -9.15 -9.83 22.38
C SER A 295 -8.16 -9.52 21.26
N LYS A 296 -8.63 -9.52 19.99
CA LYS A 296 -7.83 -9.13 18.82
C LYS A 296 -7.70 -7.61 18.64
N SER A 297 -8.42 -6.81 19.43
CA SER A 297 -8.42 -5.35 19.32
C SER A 297 -7.41 -4.76 20.31
N PRO A 298 -6.46 -3.92 19.86
CA PRO A 298 -5.49 -3.29 20.76
C PRO A 298 -6.22 -2.48 21.85
N PRO A 299 -5.87 -2.62 23.15
CA PRO A 299 -6.51 -1.91 24.24
C PRO A 299 -6.31 -0.39 24.16
N GLU A 300 -5.19 0.07 23.57
CA GLU A 300 -4.82 1.49 23.47
C GLU A 300 -5.85 2.35 22.71
N LEU A 301 -6.64 1.78 21.80
CA LEU A 301 -7.63 2.53 21.02
C LEU A 301 -8.96 2.79 21.74
N TRP A 302 -9.18 2.16 22.89
CA TRP A 302 -10.43 2.29 23.63
C TRP A 302 -10.36 3.39 24.70
N GLU A 303 -9.16 3.62 25.25
CA GLU A 303 -8.95 4.61 26.31
C GLU A 303 -8.89 6.04 25.77
N GLU A 304 -8.31 6.25 24.58
CA GLU A 304 -8.28 7.58 23.94
C GLU A 304 -9.69 8.09 23.59
N GLU A 305 -10.61 7.19 23.21
CA GLU A 305 -11.99 7.56 22.85
C GLU A 305 -12.82 7.87 24.11
N LEU A 306 -12.62 7.13 25.20
CA LEU A 306 -13.22 7.45 26.51
C LEU A 306 -12.70 8.77 27.09
N LEU A 307 -11.44 9.11 26.86
CA LEU A 307 -10.86 10.39 27.27
C LEU A 307 -11.33 11.56 26.40
N LEU A 308 -11.55 11.35 25.09
CA LEU A 308 -12.12 12.39 24.22
C LEU A 308 -13.60 12.65 24.52
N GLU A 309 -14.37 11.62 24.89
CA GLU A 309 -15.80 11.74 25.16
C GLU A 309 -16.10 12.33 26.56
N THR A 310 -15.13 12.25 27.48
CA THR A 310 -15.23 12.84 28.83
C THR A 310 -14.55 14.21 28.96
N ALA A 311 -13.83 14.67 27.94
CA ALA A 311 -13.29 16.03 27.93
C ALA A 311 -14.46 17.03 27.81
N PRO A 312 -14.65 17.93 28.79
CA PRO A 312 -15.63 18.99 28.66
C PRO A 312 -15.27 19.84 27.43
N TYR A 313 -16.23 20.08 26.55
CA TYR A 313 -16.10 21.08 25.49
C TYR A 313 -15.88 22.43 26.18
N VAL A 314 -14.62 22.89 26.20
CA VAL A 314 -14.21 24.24 26.64
C VAL A 314 -14.11 25.13 25.41
#